data_AF-A0A9E2C8H7-F1
#
_entry.id   AF-A0A9E2C8H7-F1
#
_cell.length_a   1.000
_cell.length_b   1.000
_cell.length_c   1.000
_cell.angle_alpha   90.00
_cell.angle_beta   90.00
_cell.angle_gamma   90.00
#
_symmetry.space_group_name_H-M   'P 1'
#
loop_
_entity.id
_entity.type
_entity.pdbx_description
1 polymer ?
#
loop_
_entity_poly.entity_id
_entity_poly.type
_entity_poly.pdbx_seq_one_letter_code
_entity_poly.pdbx_strand_id
1 'polypeptide(L)'
;MDLFFSRRETDREVVITHKPWFHFLLIAAIAVWGIAGTQPEESVLRGWAGLLWFVTIAVMVWRAVSMRKVWREMNVAMKAGGVSMRGSRFNPLDPLTVRIAKAPD
;
A
#
# COMPACT_ATOMS: atom_id res chain seq x y z
N MET A 1 7.89 12.98 -0.10
CA MET A 1 8.49 11.64 0.08
C MET A 1 7.43 10.59 -0.19
N ASP A 2 7.68 9.76 -1.20
CA ASP A 2 6.72 8.82 -1.79
C ASP A 2 6.76 7.47 -1.04
N LEU A 3 6.19 7.43 0.18
CA LEU A 3 6.26 6.25 1.07
C LEU A 3 5.43 5.05 0.58
N PHE A 4 4.28 5.29 -0.03
CA PHE A 4 3.32 4.21 -0.42
C PHE A 4 3.28 3.93 -1.92
N PHE A 5 3.65 4.91 -2.72
CA PHE A 5 3.67 4.81 -4.17
C PHE A 5 4.69 5.80 -4.71
N SER A 6 5.25 5.51 -5.89
CA SER A 6 6.00 6.48 -6.69
C SER A 6 5.14 6.90 -7.87
N ARG A 7 5.11 8.20 -8.17
CA ARG A 7 4.46 8.75 -9.37
C ARG A 7 5.52 9.30 -10.32
N ARG A 8 5.49 8.86 -11.57
CA ARG A 8 6.26 9.46 -12.67
C ARG A 8 5.29 9.90 -13.75
N GLU A 9 5.36 11.16 -14.12
CA GLU A 9 4.53 11.74 -15.16
C GLU A 9 5.40 12.03 -16.37
N THR A 10 4.95 11.60 -17.54
CA THR A 10 5.55 11.89 -18.83
C THR A 10 4.50 12.55 -19.74
N ASP A 11 4.93 13.00 -20.92
CA ASP A 11 4.03 13.60 -21.91
C ASP A 11 3.01 12.60 -22.46
N ARG A 12 3.32 11.30 -22.40
CA ARG A 12 2.49 10.22 -22.98
C ARG A 12 1.75 9.37 -21.94
N GLU A 13 2.34 9.19 -20.76
CA GLU A 13 1.77 8.32 -19.72
C GLU A 13 2.04 8.82 -18.30
N VAL A 14 1.13 8.49 -17.39
CA VAL A 14 1.32 8.58 -15.94
C VAL A 14 1.58 7.17 -15.41
N VAL A 15 2.76 6.97 -14.82
CA VAL A 15 3.18 5.69 -14.23
C VAL A 15 3.12 5.80 -12.71
N ILE A 16 2.33 4.93 -12.10
CA ILE A 16 2.16 4.83 -10.65
C ILE A 16 2.69 3.46 -10.22
N THR A 17 3.75 3.43 -9.41
CA THR A 17 4.32 2.19 -8.86
C THR A 17 4.00 2.09 -7.38
N HIS A 18 3.28 1.04 -6.98
CA HIS A 18 2.93 0.80 -5.58
C HIS A 18 4.08 0.14 -4.82
N LYS A 19 4.44 0.68 -3.66
CA LYS A 19 5.47 0.09 -2.81
C LYS A 19 4.86 -1.04 -1.95
N PRO A 20 5.43 -2.26 -1.96
CA PRO A 20 4.83 -3.41 -1.27
C PRO A 20 5.13 -3.45 0.24
N TRP A 21 6.10 -2.65 0.72
CA TRP A 21 6.59 -2.64 2.11
C TRP A 21 5.50 -2.61 3.18
N PHE A 22 4.44 -1.84 2.94
CA PHE A 22 3.32 -1.74 3.87
C PHE A 22 2.58 -3.07 4.09
N HIS A 23 2.47 -3.92 3.07
CA HIS A 23 1.80 -5.21 3.23
C HIS A 23 2.62 -6.14 4.13
N PHE A 24 3.95 -6.06 4.07
CA PHE A 24 4.82 -6.83 4.97
C PHE A 24 4.70 -6.34 6.42
N LEU A 25 4.57 -5.03 6.64
CA LEU A 25 4.30 -4.48 7.97
C LEU A 25 2.96 -5.00 8.52
N LEU A 26 1.91 -5.06 7.69
CA LEU A 26 0.62 -5.62 8.09
C LEU A 26 0.71 -7.12 8.43
N ILE A 27 1.41 -7.90 7.61
CA ILE A 27 1.62 -9.34 7.86
C ILE A 27 2.38 -9.55 9.18
N ALA A 28 3.44 -8.76 9.41
CA ALA A 28 4.20 -8.83 10.65
C ALA A 28 3.34 -8.47 11.88
N ALA A 29 2.51 -7.43 11.78
CA ALA A 29 1.60 -7.04 12.85
C ALA A 29 0.57 -8.13 13.18
N ILE A 30 0.01 -8.79 12.15
CA ILE A 30 -0.92 -9.93 12.32
C ILE A 30 -0.22 -11.10 13.01
N ALA A 31 1.00 -11.43 12.58
CA ALA A 31 1.77 -12.52 13.18
C ALA A 31 2.09 -12.23 14.66
N VAL A 32 2.56 -11.03 14.98
CA VAL A 32 2.87 -10.62 16.36
C VAL A 32 1.60 -10.61 17.21
N TRP A 33 0.48 -10.13 16.69
CA TRP A 33 -0.80 -10.15 17.40
C TRP A 33 -1.26 -11.58 17.70
N GLY A 34 -1.15 -12.50 16.73
CA GLY A 34 -1.48 -13.91 16.93
C GLY A 34 -0.60 -14.59 17.96
N ILE A 35 0.72 -14.33 17.94
CA ILE A 35 1.66 -14.86 18.93
C ILE A 35 1.37 -14.27 20.32
N ALA A 36 1.10 -12.97 20.42
CA ALA A 36 0.79 -12.34 21.70
C ALA A 36 -0.52 -12.86 22.30
N GLY A 37 -1.48 -13.29 21.47
CA GLY A 37 -2.73 -13.90 21.91
C GLY A 37 -2.54 -15.25 22.63
N THR A 38 -1.41 -15.94 22.44
CA THR A 38 -1.10 -17.20 23.14
C THR A 38 -0.33 -17.00 24.44
N GLN A 39 0.08 -15.77 24.75
CA GLN A 39 0.86 -15.45 25.94
C GLN A 39 -0.04 -15.02 27.12
N PRO A 40 0.44 -15.17 28.36
CA PRO A 40 -0.24 -14.65 29.55
C PRO A 40 -0.51 -13.14 29.45
N GLU A 41 -1.55 -12.68 30.15
CA GLU A 41 -1.97 -11.27 30.13
C GLU A 41 -0.88 -10.29 30.54
N GLU A 42 -0.06 -10.69 31.50
CA GLU A 42 1.02 -9.88 32.06
C GLU A 42 2.29 -9.88 31.19
N SER A 43 2.27 -10.60 30.06
CA SER A 43 3.43 -10.64 29.17
C SER A 43 3.68 -9.27 28.55
N VAL A 44 4.94 -8.82 28.64
CA VAL A 44 5.43 -7.59 28.00
C VAL A 44 5.12 -7.60 26.48
N LEU A 45 5.12 -8.77 25.86
CA LEU A 45 4.79 -8.98 24.45
C LEU A 45 3.37 -8.51 24.10
N ARG A 46 2.38 -8.71 24.98
CA ARG A 46 0.99 -8.30 24.75
C ARG A 46 0.83 -6.78 24.77
N GLY A 47 1.57 -6.10 25.64
CA GLY A 47 1.68 -4.63 25.63
C GLY A 47 2.27 -4.10 24.32
N TRP A 48 3.39 -4.68 23.86
CA TRP A 48 4.01 -4.32 22.58
C TRP A 48 3.13 -4.63 21.36
N ALA A 49 2.40 -5.75 21.38
CA ALA A 49 1.47 -6.11 20.31
C ALA A 49 0.36 -5.08 20.17
N GLY A 50 -0.17 -4.56 21.30
CA GLY A 50 -1.15 -3.47 21.29
C GLY A 50 -0.61 -2.18 20.64
N LEU A 51 0.61 -1.78 21.02
CA LEU A 51 1.25 -0.61 20.43
C LEU A 51 1.52 -0.80 18.94
N LEU A 52 2.05 -1.96 18.53
CA LEU A 52 2.31 -2.30 17.14
C LEU A 52 1.02 -2.28 16.32
N TRP A 53 -0.09 -2.76 16.88
CA TRP A 53 -1.40 -2.73 16.24
C TRP A 53 -1.89 -1.30 16.02
N PHE A 54 -1.77 -0.45 17.04
CA PHE A 54 -2.13 0.97 16.93
C PHE A 54 -1.31 1.69 15.85
N VAL A 55 0.01 1.48 15.83
CA VAL A 55 0.90 2.02 14.78
C VAL A 55 0.48 1.51 13.40
N THR A 56 0.20 0.21 13.29
CA THR A 56 -0.24 -0.39 12.03
C THR A 56 -1.50 0.27 11.51
N ILE A 57 -2.53 0.42 12.35
CA ILE A 57 -3.78 1.11 12.02
C ILE A 57 -3.50 2.55 11.56
N ALA A 58 -2.69 3.31 12.30
CA ALA A 58 -2.34 4.69 11.93
C ALA A 58 -1.69 4.76 10.53
N VAL A 59 -0.78 3.84 10.22
CA VAL A 59 -0.17 3.74 8.90
C VAL A 59 -1.20 3.33 7.83
N MET A 60 -2.16 2.45 8.14
CA MET A 60 -3.23 2.08 7.21
C MET A 60 -4.10 3.29 6.83
N VAL A 61 -4.48 4.08 7.83
CA VAL A 61 -5.29 5.30 7.64
C VAL A 61 -4.51 6.32 6.83
N TRP A 62 -3.25 6.56 7.18
CA TRP A 62 -2.38 7.45 6.40
C TRP A 62 -2.28 6.99 4.94
N ARG A 63 -2.00 5.70 4.71
CA ARG A 63 -1.95 5.13 3.35
C ARG A 63 -3.25 5.36 2.59
N ALA A 64 -4.41 5.11 3.21
CA ALA A 64 -5.70 5.29 2.58
C ALA A 64 -5.94 6.74 2.15
N VAL A 65 -5.58 7.71 3.01
CA VAL A 65 -5.67 9.14 2.70
C VAL A 65 -4.70 9.52 1.57
N SER A 66 -3.44 9.11 1.65
CA SER A 66 -2.41 9.42 0.65
C SER A 66 -2.73 8.84 -0.72
N MET A 67 -3.34 7.64 -0.77
CA MET A 67 -3.67 6.98 -2.03
C MET A 67 -5.03 7.39 -2.60
N ARG A 68 -5.85 8.17 -1.87
CA ARG A 68 -7.22 8.51 -2.27
C ARG A 68 -7.28 9.18 -3.65
N LYS A 69 -6.38 10.12 -3.91
CA LYS A 69 -6.29 10.82 -5.20
C LYS A 69 -5.90 9.87 -6.33
N VAL A 70 -4.86 9.07 -6.10
CA VAL A 70 -4.36 8.05 -7.03
C VAL A 70 -5.44 7.02 -7.38
N TRP A 71 -6.19 6.55 -6.39
CA TRP A 71 -7.31 5.62 -6.60
C TRP A 71 -8.42 6.23 -7.45
N ARG A 72 -8.74 7.51 -7.24
CA ARG A 72 -9.74 8.20 -8.06
C ARG A 72 -9.26 8.30 -9.52
N GLU A 73 -8.02 8.72 -9.74
CA GLU A 73 -7.41 8.80 -11.08
C GLU A 73 -7.38 7.43 -11.77
N MET A 74 -6.89 6.40 -11.09
CA MET A 74 -6.91 5.03 -11.60
C MET A 74 -8.32 4.55 -11.95
N ASN A 75 -9.31 4.79 -11.09
CA ASN A 75 -10.69 4.37 -11.35
C ASN A 75 -11.28 5.06 -12.57
N VAL A 76 -10.98 6.35 -12.78
CA VAL A 76 -11.42 7.08 -13.98
C VAL A 76 -10.72 6.50 -15.22
N ALA A 77 -9.39 6.34 -15.18
CA ALA A 77 -8.63 5.81 -16.31
C ALA A 77 -9.02 4.36 -16.65
N MET A 78 -9.28 3.51 -15.65
CA MET A 78 -9.73 2.13 -15.85
C MET A 78 -11.08 2.09 -16.54
N LYS A 79 -12.02 2.98 -16.16
CA LYS A 79 -13.31 3.10 -16.84
C LYS A 79 -13.17 3.58 -18.30
N ALA A 80 -12.15 4.37 -18.59
CA ALA A 80 -11.83 4.82 -19.95
C ALA A 80 -11.04 3.79 -20.78
N GLY A 81 -10.70 2.63 -20.22
CA GLY A 81 -9.93 1.57 -20.91
C GLY A 81 -8.45 1.88 -21.12
N GLY A 82 -7.94 3.03 -20.65
CA GLY A 82 -6.57 3.51 -20.88
C GLY A 82 -5.54 3.05 -19.84
N VAL A 83 -5.78 1.92 -19.17
CA VAL A 83 -4.94 1.45 -18.05
C VAL A 83 -4.29 0.11 -18.35
N SER A 84 -2.98 0.04 -18.20
CA SER A 84 -2.26 -1.23 -18.11
C SER A 84 -1.74 -1.44 -16.69
N MET A 85 -1.89 -2.66 -16.17
CA MET A 85 -1.38 -3.07 -14.86
C MET A 85 -0.38 -4.20 -15.04
N ARG A 86 0.76 -4.12 -14.35
CA ARG A 86 1.80 -5.15 -14.34
C ARG A 86 2.36 -5.33 -12.93
N GLY A 87 2.83 -6.54 -12.62
CA GLY A 87 3.50 -6.85 -11.37
C GLY A 87 2.54 -7.22 -10.24
N SER A 88 3.07 -7.30 -9.01
CA SER A 88 2.34 -7.78 -7.83
C SER A 88 2.40 -6.80 -6.67
N ARG A 89 1.34 -6.78 -5.85
CA ARG A 89 1.28 -5.97 -4.61
C ARG A 89 2.20 -6.48 -3.51
N PHE A 90 2.70 -7.71 -3.65
CA PHE A 90 3.52 -8.41 -2.65
C PHE A 90 4.93 -8.72 -3.15
N ASN A 91 5.31 -8.33 -4.37
CA ASN A 91 6.65 -8.56 -4.90
C ASN A 91 7.46 -7.25 -4.90
N PRO A 92 8.54 -7.13 -4.09
CA PRO A 92 9.44 -5.96 -4.12
C PRO A 92 10.23 -5.79 -5.42
N LEU A 93 10.52 -6.89 -6.12
CA LEU A 93 11.32 -6.88 -7.36
C LEU A 93 10.46 -6.57 -8.59
N ASP A 94 9.16 -6.89 -8.53
CA ASP A 94 8.18 -6.55 -9.57
C ASP A 94 6.91 -5.95 -8.94
N PRO A 95 7.02 -4.72 -8.42
CA PRO A 95 5.92 -4.07 -7.72
C PRO A 95 4.77 -3.73 -8.67
N LEU A 96 3.54 -3.80 -8.15
CA LEU A 96 2.35 -3.42 -8.91
C LEU A 96 2.52 -2.01 -9.49
N THR A 97 2.58 -1.94 -10.81
CA THR A 97 2.75 -0.73 -11.59
C THR A 97 1.55 -0.55 -12.48
N VAL A 98 0.97 0.64 -12.41
CA VAL A 98 -0.19 1.06 -13.17
C VAL A 98 0.26 2.15 -14.13
N ARG A 99 -0.01 1.97 -15.43
CA ARG A 99 0.26 2.98 -16.44
C ARG A 99 -1.06 3.48 -16.99
N ILE A 100 -1.21 4.79 -16.99
CA ILE A 100 -2.37 5.52 -17.51
C ILE A 100 -1.90 6.23 -18.78
N ALA A 101 -2.42 5.83 -19.93
CA ALA A 101 -2.15 6.55 -21.19
C ALA A 101 -2.87 7.91 -21.16
N LYS A 102 -2.16 8.98 -21.53
CA LYS A 102 -2.79 10.28 -21.82
C LYS A 102 -3.38 10.20 -23.22
N ALA A 103 -4.61 10.71 -23.40
CA ALA A 103 -5.17 10.85 -24.74
C ALA A 103 -4.27 11.80 -25.56
N PRO A 104 -4.01 11.52 -26.84
CA PRO A 104 -3.37 12.50 -27.70
C PRO A 104 -4.29 13.72 -27.82
N ASP A 105 -3.74 14.91 -27.57
CA ASP A 105 -4.40 16.20 -27.83
C ASP A 105 -4.76 16.37 -29.32
#